data_AF-A0A364Y6H2-F1
#
_entry.id   AF-A0A364Y6H2-F1
#
_cell.length_a   1.000
_cell.length_b   1.000
_cell.length_c   1.000
_cell.angle_alpha   90.00
_cell.angle_beta   90.00
_cell.angle_gamma   90.00
#
_symmetry.space_group_name_H-M   'P 1'
#
loop_
_entity.id
_entity.type
_entity.pdbx_description
1 polymer ?
#
loop_
_entity_poly.entity_id
_entity_poly.type
_entity_poly.pdbx_seq_one_letter_code
_entity_poly.pdbx_strand_id
1 'polypeptide(L)'
;MEIKDQPRVEDVISVLEFKLLMKSIVDHHAKIRIKYLPDGGSWTINFFNVVMVTDKGMILSDEENNKILSISLTNGIVQFIIDEQFDSYLPNLAYAVQ
;
A
#
# COMPACT_ATOMS: atom_id res chain seq x y z
N MET A 1 -21.01 3.80 2.28
CA MET A 1 -19.74 4.25 2.88
C MET A 1 -19.08 5.12 1.81
N GLU A 2 -19.18 6.44 1.95
CA GLU A 2 -18.55 7.37 0.99
C GLU A 2 -17.03 7.26 1.13
N ILE A 3 -16.38 6.86 0.05
CA ILE A 3 -14.93 7.01 -0.09
C ILE A 3 -14.71 8.52 -0.22
N LYS A 4 -14.06 9.14 0.76
CA LYS A 4 -13.73 10.56 0.70
C LYS A 4 -12.58 10.72 -0.29
N ASP A 5 -12.87 11.32 -1.45
CA ASP A 5 -11.95 11.43 -2.59
C ASP A 5 -10.73 12.35 -2.38
N GLN A 6 -10.57 12.97 -1.20
CA GLN A 6 -9.40 13.79 -0.88
C GLN A 6 -8.77 13.41 0.46
N PRO A 7 -7.47 13.01 0.47
CA PRO A 7 -6.75 12.71 1.70
C PRO A 7 -6.62 13.99 2.53
N ARG A 8 -6.79 13.88 3.85
CA ARG A 8 -6.53 14.99 4.76
C ARG A 8 -5.03 15.18 4.90
N VAL A 9 -4.60 16.34 5.41
CA VAL A 9 -3.17 16.62 5.67
C VAL A 9 -2.56 15.56 6.61
N GLU A 10 -3.35 15.06 7.56
CA GLU A 10 -2.99 13.98 8.49
C GLU A 10 -2.85 12.59 7.82
N ASP A 11 -3.30 12.45 6.57
CA ASP A 11 -3.25 11.20 5.79
C ASP A 11 -2.11 11.21 4.75
N VAL A 12 -1.22 12.21 4.78
CA VAL A 12 -0.06 12.31 3.91
C VAL A 12 1.17 11.76 4.63
N ILE A 13 1.80 10.74 4.06
CA ILE A 13 3.03 10.14 4.59
C ILE A 13 4.17 10.24 3.59
N SER A 14 5.40 10.20 4.10
CA SER A 14 6.57 10.20 3.22
C SER A 14 6.74 8.88 2.48
N VAL A 15 7.41 8.89 1.31
CA VAL A 15 7.84 7.65 0.63
C VAL A 15 8.65 6.74 1.57
N LEU A 16 9.49 7.31 2.45
CA LEU A 16 10.27 6.54 3.43
C LEU A 16 9.36 5.85 4.45
N GLU A 17 8.40 6.59 4.99
CA GLU A 17 7.42 6.06 5.95
C GLU A 17 6.58 4.94 5.34
N PHE A 18 6.12 5.13 4.09
CA PHE A 18 5.45 4.08 3.34
C PHE A 18 6.34 2.83 3.22
N LYS A 19 7.61 2.96 2.84
CA LYS A 19 8.53 1.81 2.77
C LYS A 19 8.70 1.11 4.13
N LEU A 20 8.82 1.88 5.20
CA LEU A 20 8.96 1.36 6.56
C LEU A 20 7.70 0.62 7.02
N LEU A 21 6.52 1.15 6.71
CA LEU A 21 5.25 0.48 6.97
C LEU A 21 5.16 -0.87 6.24
N MET A 22 5.45 -0.88 4.93
CA MET A 22 5.41 -2.10 4.12
C MET A 22 6.42 -3.13 4.63
N LYS A 23 7.60 -2.67 5.06
CA LYS A 23 8.61 -3.54 5.68
C LYS A 23 8.14 -4.07 7.04
N SER A 24 7.51 -3.25 7.86
CA SER A 24 6.95 -3.65 9.15
C SER A 24 5.88 -4.74 8.99
N ILE A 25 5.00 -4.62 7.99
CA ILE A 25 4.01 -5.65 7.66
C ILE A 25 4.69 -7.00 7.38
N VAL A 26 5.74 -6.99 6.55
CA VAL A 26 6.51 -8.20 6.20
C VAL A 26 7.25 -8.77 7.42
N ASP A 27 7.99 -7.93 8.14
CA ASP A 27 8.85 -8.33 9.27
C ASP A 27 8.02 -8.91 10.43
N HIS A 28 6.79 -8.44 10.63
CA HIS A 28 5.88 -8.97 11.65
C HIS A 28 5.00 -10.14 11.16
N HIS A 29 5.16 -10.59 9.92
CA HIS A 29 4.26 -11.56 9.27
C HIS A 29 2.78 -11.17 9.42
N ALA A 30 2.50 -9.87 9.39
CA ALA A 30 1.15 -9.35 9.57
C ALA A 30 0.32 -9.70 8.33
N LYS A 31 -0.92 -10.15 8.54
CA LYS A 31 -1.85 -10.50 7.45
C LYS A 31 -2.54 -9.26 6.88
N ILE A 32 -1.76 -8.21 6.63
CA ILE A 32 -2.24 -6.94 6.08
C ILE A 32 -2.07 -6.98 4.56
N ARG A 33 -3.16 -6.70 3.85
CA ARG A 33 -3.14 -6.54 2.41
C ARG A 33 -3.27 -5.07 2.04
N ILE A 34 -2.68 -4.72 0.90
CA ILE A 34 -2.66 -3.35 0.40
C ILE A 34 -3.38 -3.23 -0.93
N LYS A 35 -4.07 -2.12 -1.12
CA LYS A 35 -4.54 -1.63 -2.41
C LYS A 35 -3.81 -0.33 -2.68
N TYR A 36 -3.43 -0.06 -3.92
CA TYR A 36 -2.62 1.13 -4.22
C TYR A 36 -3.09 1.84 -5.49
N LEU A 37 -2.76 3.12 -5.57
CA LEU A 37 -2.93 3.99 -6.73
C LEU A 37 -1.53 4.34 -7.26
N PRO A 38 -1.15 3.85 -8.44
CA PRO A 38 0.07 4.30 -9.11
C PRO A 38 -0.12 5.69 -9.72
N ASP A 39 0.97 6.42 -9.87
CA ASP A 39 0.99 7.73 -10.52
C ASP A 39 0.49 7.63 -11.97
N GLY A 40 -0.39 8.56 -12.36
CA GLY A 40 -1.04 8.57 -13.67
C GLY A 40 -1.98 7.39 -13.95
N GLY A 41 -2.26 6.53 -12.96
CA GLY A 41 -3.08 5.33 -13.13
C GLY A 41 -4.42 5.37 -12.40
N SER A 42 -5.00 4.19 -12.21
CA SER A 42 -6.23 3.98 -11.45
C SER A 42 -5.97 3.03 -10.28
N TRP A 43 -6.85 3.08 -9.28
CA TRP A 43 -6.78 2.17 -8.14
C TRP A 43 -6.75 0.72 -8.62
N THR A 44 -5.86 -0.07 -8.03
CA THR A 44 -5.87 -1.52 -8.29
C THR A 44 -7.20 -2.13 -7.89
N ILE A 45 -7.63 -3.17 -8.61
CA ILE A 45 -8.93 -3.80 -8.33
C ILE A 45 -8.88 -4.52 -6.97
N ASN A 46 -7.82 -5.30 -6.75
CA ASN A 46 -7.68 -6.18 -5.59
C ASN A 46 -6.77 -5.59 -4.51
N PHE A 47 -6.85 -6.21 -3.33
CA PHE A 47 -5.88 -6.09 -2.26
C PHE A 47 -4.81 -7.18 -2.42
N PHE A 48 -3.55 -6.84 -2.19
CA PHE A 48 -2.40 -7.73 -2.34
C PHE A 48 -1.65 -7.91 -1.04
N ASN A 49 -1.14 -9.12 -0.77
CA ASN A 49 -0.19 -9.32 0.31
C ASN A 49 1.16 -8.72 -0.06
N VAL A 50 1.78 -8.01 0.87
CA VAL A 50 3.18 -7.58 0.71
C VAL A 50 4.07 -8.76 1.08
N VAL A 51 4.82 -9.29 0.11
CA VAL A 51 5.67 -10.47 0.31
C VAL A 51 7.09 -10.07 0.65
N MET A 52 7.59 -9.01 0.00
CA MET A 52 8.96 -8.55 0.16
C MET A 52 9.06 -7.08 -0.17
N VAL A 53 9.85 -6.35 0.63
CA VAL A 53 10.23 -4.97 0.35
C VAL A 53 11.73 -4.91 0.11
N THR A 54 12.13 -4.27 -0.97
CA THR A 54 13.52 -4.07 -1.37
C THR A 54 13.78 -2.59 -1.62
N ASP A 55 15.05 -2.20 -1.77
CA ASP A 55 15.40 -0.81 -2.08
C ASP A 55 14.79 -0.31 -3.39
N LYS A 56 14.59 -1.24 -4.34
CA LYS A 56 14.07 -0.96 -5.68
C LYS A 56 12.54 -0.93 -5.74
N GLY A 57 11.87 -1.63 -4.84
CA GLY A 57 10.47 -1.97 -5.06
C GLY A 57 9.90 -2.95 -4.05
N MET A 58 8.67 -3.38 -4.32
CA MET A 58 7.97 -4.38 -3.50
C MET A 58 7.50 -5.53 -4.38
N ILE A 59 7.48 -6.72 -3.79
CA ILE A 59 6.85 -7.91 -4.37
C ILE A 59 5.50 -8.10 -3.67
N LEU A 60 4.45 -8.16 -4.46
CA LEU A 60 3.08 -8.33 -4.02
C LEU A 60 2.52 -9.67 -4.51
N SER A 61 1.69 -10.30 -3.70
CA SER A 61 0.96 -11.51 -4.09
C SER A 61 -0.53 -11.21 -4.19
N ASP A 62 -1.09 -11.49 -5.37
CA ASP A 62 -2.53 -11.58 -5.62
C ASP A 62 -2.96 -13.04 -5.43
N GLU A 63 -3.45 -13.36 -4.24
CA GLU A 63 -3.89 -14.73 -3.93
C GLU A 63 -5.16 -15.11 -4.69
N GLU A 64 -6.05 -14.14 -4.95
CA GLU A 64 -7.31 -14.37 -5.66
C GLU A 64 -7.06 -14.79 -7.12
N ASN A 65 -6.03 -14.22 -7.75
CA ASN A 65 -5.68 -14.50 -9.14
C ASN A 65 -4.44 -15.40 -9.29
N ASN A 66 -3.85 -15.85 -8.18
CA ASN A 66 -2.60 -16.60 -8.13
C ASN A 66 -1.47 -15.94 -8.95
N LYS A 67 -1.26 -14.63 -8.73
CA LYS A 67 -0.25 -13.83 -9.45
C LYS A 67 0.73 -13.18 -8.48
N ILE A 68 1.97 -13.03 -8.93
CA ILE A 68 2.99 -12.25 -8.25
C ILE A 68 3.27 -10.99 -9.07
N LEU A 69 3.29 -9.84 -8.41
CA LEU A 69 3.55 -8.54 -9.01
C LEU A 69 4.83 -7.97 -8.41
N SER A 70 5.68 -7.40 -9.27
CA SER A 70 6.82 -6.61 -8.83
C SER A 70 6.55 -5.15 -9.16
N ILE A 71 6.50 -4.31 -8.14
CA ILE A 71 6.26 -2.88 -8.30
C ILE A 71 7.51 -2.09 -7.93
N SER A 72 7.94 -1.21 -8.83
CA SER A 72 9.03 -0.30 -8.52
C SER A 72 8.51 0.86 -7.66
N LEU A 73 9.25 1.22 -6.62
CA LEU A 73 8.94 2.43 -5.84
C LEU A 73 9.20 3.70 -6.66
N THR A 74 9.99 3.60 -7.74
CA THR A 74 10.21 4.70 -8.71
C THR A 74 9.01 4.95 -9.62
N ASN A 75 8.08 3.98 -9.74
CA ASN A 75 6.90 4.15 -10.59
C ASN A 75 5.81 5.00 -9.91
N GLY A 76 6.11 5.57 -8.73
CA GLY A 76 5.23 6.47 -8.00
C GLY A 76 3.99 5.75 -7.47
N ILE A 77 4.03 5.26 -6.24
CA ILE A 77 2.76 5.04 -5.52
C ILE A 77 2.36 6.38 -4.96
N VAL A 78 1.19 6.88 -5.36
CA VAL A 78 0.68 8.19 -4.90
C VAL A 78 -0.30 8.03 -3.75
N GLN A 79 -1.01 6.89 -3.68
CA GLN A 79 -1.88 6.57 -2.56
C GLN A 79 -1.90 5.05 -2.28
N PHE A 80 -2.21 4.68 -1.05
CA PHE A 80 -2.48 3.30 -0.67
C PHE A 80 -3.59 3.20 0.39
N ILE A 81 -4.15 2.00 0.51
CA ILE A 81 -5.15 1.60 1.50
C ILE A 81 -4.72 0.26 2.08
N ILE A 82 -4.91 0.06 3.38
CA ILE A 82 -4.79 -1.24 4.05
C ILE A 82 -6.17 -1.82 4.39
N ASP A 83 -6.31 -3.13 4.40
CA ASP A 83 -7.59 -3.81 4.66
C ASP A 83 -7.91 -3.99 6.15
N GLU A 84 -6.88 -4.11 6.99
CA GLU A 84 -6.99 -4.23 8.44
C GLU A 84 -6.16 -3.15 9.16
N GLN A 85 -6.47 -2.89 10.44
CA GLN A 85 -5.70 -1.94 11.24
C GLN A 85 -4.28 -2.46 11.51
N PHE A 86 -3.27 -1.61 11.33
CA PHE A 86 -1.89 -1.94 11.62
C PHE A 86 -1.14 -0.71 12.13
N ASP A 87 -0.48 -0.83 13.28
CA ASP A 87 0.08 0.30 14.02
C ASP A 87 -0.95 1.44 14.18
N SER A 88 -0.63 2.64 13.68
CA SER A 88 -1.52 3.81 13.68
C SER A 88 -2.37 3.95 12.41
N TYR A 89 -2.24 3.03 11.45
CA TYR A 89 -2.95 3.11 10.17
C TYR A 89 -4.32 2.43 10.27
N LEU A 90 -5.33 3.12 9.77
CA LEU A 90 -6.73 2.69 9.79
C LEU A 90 -7.10 1.94 8.51
N PRO A 91 -7.95 0.90 8.62
CA PRO A 91 -8.41 0.16 7.47
C PRO A 91 -9.32 1.03 6.58
N ASN A 92 -9.26 0.80 5.27
CA ASN A 92 -10.10 1.47 4.26
C ASN A 92 -9.96 3.01 4.20
N LEU A 93 -8.89 3.56 4.78
CA LEU A 93 -8.51 4.96 4.62
C LEU A 93 -7.42 5.08 3.55
N ALA A 94 -7.57 6.04 2.64
CA ALA A 94 -6.60 6.31 1.59
C ALA A 94 -5.53 7.28 2.09
N TYR A 95 -4.31 6.79 2.20
CA TYR A 95 -3.14 7.58 2.59
C TYR A 95 -2.38 8.03 1.34
N ALA A 96 -2.04 9.32 1.27
CA ALA A 96 -1.20 9.86 0.21
C ALA A 96 0.28 9.63 0.52
N VAL A 97 1.05 9.34 -0.52
CA VAL A 97 2.50 9.12 -0.43
C VAL A 97 3.19 10.25 -1.20
N GLN A 98 3.97 11.07 -0.51
CA GLN A 98 4.67 12.24 -1.07
C GLN A 98 6.13 12.35 -0.62
#